data_AF-A0A3D4UGZ9-F1
#
_entry.id   AF-A0A3D4UGZ9-F1
#
_cell.length_a   1.000
_cell.length_b   1.000
_cell.length_c   1.000
_cell.angle_alpha   90.00
_cell.angle_beta   90.00
_cell.angle_gamma   90.00
#
_symmetry.space_group_name_H-M   'P 1'
#
loop_
_entity.id
_entity.type
_entity.pdbx_description
1 polymer ?
#
loop_
_entity_poly.entity_id
_entity_poly.type
_entity_poly.pdbx_seq_one_letter_code
_entity_poly.pdbx_strand_id
1 'polypeptide(L)'
;MKQCTLTRGRASGPGGQHRNKVETHITLVHNPTGVEAQAGERRLAKENQRVALKRLRLCLATQVRVEVPQGEIRSELWKSRCRNRKIVCSTKHADFPSLLAEALDVIDPCGYDTRKAS
;
A
#
# COMPACT_ATOMS: atom_id res chain seq x y z
N MET A 1 -7.52 7.37 -7.17
CA MET A 1 -6.27 8.06 -7.58
C MET A 1 -6.39 9.59 -7.56
N LYS A 2 -7.47 10.20 -7.01
CA LYS A 2 -7.64 11.67 -7.07
C LYS A 2 -6.52 12.44 -6.37
N GLN A 3 -5.82 11.81 -5.42
CA GLN A 3 -4.74 12.39 -4.62
C GLN A 3 -3.35 11.86 -4.98
N CYS A 4 -3.22 11.09 -6.08
CA CYS A 4 -1.94 10.53 -6.49
C CYS A 4 -1.45 11.18 -7.78
N THR A 5 -0.19 11.58 -7.81
CA THR A 5 0.49 11.99 -9.04
C THR A 5 1.18 10.77 -9.66
N LEU A 6 0.98 10.56 -10.95
CA LEU A 6 1.62 9.48 -11.73
C LEU A 6 2.62 10.08 -12.70
N THR A 7 3.87 9.64 -12.59
CA THR A 7 4.94 10.01 -13.52
C THR A 7 5.42 8.77 -14.25
N ARG A 8 5.66 8.91 -15.56
CA ARG A 8 6.27 7.87 -16.39
C ARG A 8 7.73 8.23 -16.64
N GLY A 9 8.60 7.25 -16.62
CA GLY A 9 10.03 7.45 -16.83
C GLY A 9 10.69 6.27 -17.51
N ARG A 10 12.00 6.39 -17.70
CA ARG A 10 12.87 5.32 -18.17
C ARG A 10 13.43 4.57 -16.98
N ALA A 11 13.59 3.26 -17.10
CA ALA A 11 14.27 2.49 -16.06
C ALA A 11 15.76 2.88 -16.07
N SER A 12 16.26 3.47 -14.98
CA SER A 12 17.68 3.69 -14.79
C SER A 12 18.31 2.42 -14.20
N GLY A 13 19.27 1.84 -14.91
CA GLY A 13 20.04 0.68 -14.45
C GLY A 13 20.87 0.05 -15.57
N PRO A 14 21.94 -0.71 -15.25
CA PRO A 14 22.75 -1.41 -16.24
C PRO A 14 21.91 -2.50 -16.88
N GLY A 15 21.36 -2.21 -18.06
CA GLY A 15 20.49 -3.09 -18.81
C GLY A 15 20.63 -2.78 -20.29
N GLY A 16 20.66 -3.83 -21.12
CA GLY A 16 20.89 -3.72 -22.55
C GLY A 16 19.96 -2.74 -23.26
N GLN A 17 20.40 -2.27 -24.43
CA GLN A 17 19.84 -1.19 -25.25
C GLN A 17 18.30 -1.18 -25.38
N HIS A 18 17.65 -2.34 -25.35
CA HIS A 18 16.18 -2.48 -25.42
C HIS A 18 15.44 -2.02 -24.13
N ARG A 19 16.03 -2.18 -22.94
CA ARG A 19 15.43 -1.79 -21.64
C ARG A 19 15.39 -0.26 -21.46
N ASN A 20 16.27 0.46 -22.14
CA ASN A 20 16.44 1.91 -21.98
C ASN A 20 15.57 2.74 -22.94
N LYS A 21 14.91 2.12 -23.93
CA LYS A 21 14.18 2.84 -24.99
C LYS A 21 12.71 3.14 -24.66
N VAL A 22 12.06 2.39 -23.77
CA VAL A 22 10.62 2.50 -23.53
C VAL A 22 10.33 3.05 -22.13
N GLU A 23 9.57 4.15 -22.06
CA GLU A 23 9.10 4.79 -20.82
C GLU A 23 8.01 3.95 -20.13
N THR A 24 8.47 2.83 -19.58
CA THR A 24 7.65 1.83 -18.87
C THR A 24 7.76 1.95 -17.37
N HIS A 25 8.74 2.70 -16.86
CA HIS A 25 8.88 2.95 -15.43
C HIS A 25 7.73 3.86 -14.96
N ILE A 26 7.10 3.49 -13.84
CA ILE A 26 6.01 4.24 -13.22
C ILE A 26 6.44 4.64 -11.82
N THR A 27 6.29 5.92 -11.52
CA THR A 27 6.40 6.49 -10.18
C THR A 27 5.02 6.99 -9.77
N LEU A 28 4.57 6.62 -8.57
CA LEU A 28 3.33 7.11 -7.97
C LEU A 28 3.65 7.80 -6.65
N VAL A 29 3.18 9.03 -6.50
CA VAL A 29 3.31 9.82 -5.26
C VAL A 29 1.91 10.08 -4.71
N HIS A 30 1.70 9.79 -3.42
CA HIS A 30 0.50 10.22 -2.71
C HIS A 30 0.70 11.64 -2.17
N ASN A 31 0.11 12.63 -2.83
CA ASN A 31 0.40 14.05 -2.59
C ASN A 31 0.17 14.49 -1.13
N PRO A 32 -0.90 14.04 -0.42
CA PRO A 32 -1.12 14.46 0.96
C PRO A 32 -0.07 13.97 1.95
N THR A 33 0.57 12.82 1.69
CA THR A 33 1.50 12.19 2.64
C THR A 33 2.94 12.17 2.16
N GLY A 34 3.21 12.58 0.92
CA GLY A 34 4.53 12.52 0.29
C GLY A 34 5.05 11.11 -0.03
N VAL A 35 4.35 10.05 0.42
CA VAL A 35 4.75 8.66 0.21
C VAL A 35 4.80 8.33 -1.28
N GLU A 36 5.92 7.76 -1.70
CA GLU A 36 6.18 7.38 -3.08
C GLU A 36 6.33 5.85 -3.22
N ALA A 37 5.87 5.31 -4.35
CA ALA A 37 6.26 3.98 -4.78
C ALA A 37 6.50 3.92 -6.30
N GLN A 38 7.47 3.11 -6.68
CA GLN A 38 7.92 2.97 -8.07
C GLN A 38 7.82 1.52 -8.56
N ALA A 39 7.70 1.33 -9.87
CA ALA A 39 7.79 0.02 -10.52
C ALA A 39 8.30 0.16 -11.97
N GLY A 40 9.19 -0.75 -12.37
CA GLY A 40 9.82 -0.74 -13.69
C GLY A 40 10.30 -2.12 -14.15
N GLU A 41 9.89 -3.18 -13.45
CA GLU A 41 10.31 -4.56 -13.73
C GLU A 41 9.51 -5.24 -14.84
N ARG A 42 8.34 -4.72 -15.23
CA ARG A 42 7.51 -5.29 -16.30
C ARG A 42 7.75 -4.57 -17.62
N ARG A 43 7.46 -5.29 -18.71
CA ARG A 43 7.59 -4.77 -20.09
C ARG A 43 6.50 -3.74 -20.43
N LEU A 44 5.34 -3.83 -19.79
CA LEU A 44 4.21 -2.95 -20.06
C LEU A 44 4.02 -1.92 -18.94
N ALA A 45 3.90 -0.64 -19.31
CA ALA A 45 3.67 0.45 -18.35
C ALA A 45 2.41 0.22 -17.49
N LYS A 46 1.34 -0.35 -18.07
CA LYS A 46 0.10 -0.68 -17.34
C LYS A 46 0.31 -1.73 -16.26
N GLU A 47 1.20 -2.69 -16.48
CA GLU A 47 1.55 -3.70 -15.47
C GLU A 47 2.39 -3.07 -14.37
N ASN A 48 3.38 -2.24 -14.72
CA ASN A 48 4.15 -1.47 -13.74
C ASN A 48 3.24 -0.55 -12.92
N GLN A 49 2.23 0.08 -13.53
CA GLN A 49 1.27 0.92 -12.79
C GLN A 49 0.49 0.12 -11.74
N ARG A 50 0.06 -1.11 -12.05
CA ARG A 50 -0.60 -1.99 -11.06
C ARG A 50 0.35 -2.36 -9.93
N VAL A 51 1.61 -2.64 -10.25
CA VAL A 51 2.62 -2.97 -9.24
C VAL A 51 2.97 -1.77 -8.36
N ALA A 52 3.22 -0.60 -8.94
CA ALA A 52 3.46 0.64 -8.23
C ALA A 52 2.29 0.98 -7.31
N LEU A 53 1.05 0.82 -7.78
CA LEU A 53 -0.14 1.08 -6.96
C LEU A 53 -0.22 0.12 -5.77
N LYS A 54 0.05 -1.17 -5.99
CA LYS A 54 0.09 -2.16 -4.89
C LYS A 54 1.16 -1.81 -3.86
N ARG A 55 2.35 -1.43 -4.31
CA ARG A 55 3.45 -0.98 -3.44
C ARG A 55 3.06 0.28 -2.67
N LEU A 56 2.50 1.29 -3.35
CA LEU A 56 2.06 2.54 -2.73
C LEU A 56 1.05 2.27 -1.60
N ARG A 57 0.05 1.41 -1.85
CA ARG A 57 -0.93 1.05 -0.81
C ARG A 57 -0.29 0.42 0.41
N LEU A 58 0.71 -0.46 0.22
CA LEU A 58 1.44 -1.05 1.33
C LEU A 58 2.30 -0.02 2.06
N CYS A 59 3.01 0.85 1.33
CA CYS A 59 3.80 1.93 1.93
C CYS A 59 2.91 2.84 2.79
N LEU A 60 1.77 3.30 2.26
CA LEU A 60 0.78 4.08 3.01
C LEU A 60 0.30 3.32 4.24
N ALA A 61 -0.09 2.06 4.09
CA ALA A 61 -0.55 1.24 5.19
C ALA A 61 0.50 1.09 6.30
N THR A 62 1.80 1.11 5.99
CA THR A 62 2.88 0.97 6.97
C THR A 62 3.45 2.28 7.51
N GLN A 63 3.40 3.39 6.75
CA GLN A 63 4.09 4.64 7.09
C GLN A 63 3.15 5.75 7.57
N VAL A 64 1.85 5.66 7.28
CA VAL A 64 0.89 6.73 7.59
C VAL A 64 -0.05 6.21 8.66
N ARG A 65 0.02 6.80 9.86
CA ARG A 65 -0.91 6.54 10.95
C ARG A 65 -2.04 7.56 10.97
N VAL A 66 -3.21 7.11 11.41
CA VAL A 66 -4.35 7.97 11.73
C VAL A 66 -4.77 7.71 13.17
N GLU A 67 -5.03 8.77 13.92
CA GLU A 67 -5.60 8.62 15.26
C GLU A 67 -7.00 8.00 15.18
N VAL A 68 -7.20 6.98 16.00
CA VAL A 68 -8.48 6.28 16.10
C VAL A 68 -9.09 6.49 17.49
N PRO A 69 -10.42 6.69 17.57
CA PRO A 69 -11.08 6.82 18.87
C PRO A 69 -11.02 5.50 19.65
N GLN A 70 -11.15 5.61 20.97
CA GLN A 70 -11.22 4.42 21.83
C GLN A 70 -12.56 3.69 21.62
N GLY A 71 -12.50 2.36 21.51
CA GLY A 71 -13.68 1.49 21.44
C GLY A 71 -13.80 0.74 20.11
N GLU A 72 -15.03 0.40 19.74
CA GLU A 72 -15.32 -0.36 18.51
C GLU A 72 -15.20 0.53 17.28
N ILE A 73 -14.07 0.39 16.57
CA ILE A 73 -13.78 1.17 15.37
C ILE A 73 -13.70 0.32 14.10
N ARG A 74 -13.94 -1.01 14.20
CA ARG A 74 -13.64 -1.92 13.09
C ARG A 74 -14.50 -1.56 11.89
N SER A 75 -13.85 -1.41 10.74
CA SER A 75 -14.54 -1.11 9.48
C SER A 75 -15.43 -2.28 9.04
N GLU A 76 -16.39 -2.01 8.17
CA GLU A 76 -17.21 -3.06 7.56
C GLU A 76 -16.36 -4.06 6.76
N LEU A 77 -15.27 -3.58 6.15
CA LEU A 77 -14.30 -4.45 5.48
C LEU A 77 -13.66 -5.40 6.49
N TRP A 78 -13.18 -4.88 7.62
CA TRP A 78 -12.61 -5.71 8.68
C TRP A 78 -13.61 -6.76 9.19
N LYS A 79 -14.84 -6.35 9.48
CA LYS A 79 -15.91 -7.26 9.92
C LYS A 79 -16.18 -8.35 8.89
N SER A 80 -16.27 -8.00 7.60
CA SER A 80 -16.49 -8.97 6.51
C SER A 80 -15.37 -10.00 6.36
N ARG A 81 -14.14 -9.65 6.77
CA ARG A 81 -12.95 -10.52 6.69
C ARG A 81 -12.60 -11.22 8.00
N CYS A 82 -13.27 -10.87 9.09
CA CYS A 82 -13.06 -11.49 10.39
C CYS A 82 -13.93 -12.75 10.51
N ARG A 83 -13.31 -13.92 10.65
CA ARG A 83 -13.97 -15.20 10.93
C ARG A 83 -13.36 -15.79 12.18
N ASN A 84 -14.17 -16.17 13.17
CA ASN A 84 -13.72 -16.75 14.44
C ASN A 84 -12.61 -15.91 15.11
N ARG A 85 -12.81 -14.59 15.19
CA ARG A 85 -11.84 -13.61 15.75
C ARG A 85 -10.48 -13.55 15.05
N LYS A 86 -10.36 -14.10 13.83
CA LYS A 86 -9.15 -14.01 13.00
C LYS A 86 -9.48 -13.34 11.68
N ILE A 87 -8.60 -12.43 11.25
CA ILE A 87 -8.69 -11.84 9.92
C ILE A 87 -8.21 -12.87 8.89
N VAL A 88 -9.05 -13.18 7.91
CA VAL A 88 -8.71 -14.10 6.83
C VAL A 88 -8.51 -13.29 5.55
N CYS A 89 -7.25 -12.95 5.25
CA CYS A 89 -6.89 -12.24 4.03
C CYS A 89 -5.47 -12.59 3.57
N SER A 90 -5.32 -12.94 2.30
CA SER A 90 -3.99 -13.14 1.70
C SER A 90 -3.26 -11.81 1.53
N THR A 91 -1.95 -11.79 1.77
CA THR A 91 -1.07 -10.63 1.52
C THR A 91 -1.09 -10.14 0.06
N LYS A 92 -1.55 -10.99 -0.86
CA LYS A 92 -1.69 -10.64 -2.29
C LYS A 92 -3.02 -9.97 -2.62
N HIS A 93 -4.01 -10.04 -1.73
CA HIS A 93 -5.36 -9.53 -1.95
C HIS A 93 -5.39 -7.99 -1.96
N ALA A 94 -6.31 -7.40 -2.72
CA ALA A 94 -6.45 -5.94 -2.85
C ALA A 94 -6.79 -5.24 -1.52
N ASP A 95 -7.57 -5.91 -0.68
CA ASP A 95 -8.03 -5.45 0.64
C ASP A 95 -6.95 -5.53 1.73
N PHE A 96 -5.89 -6.32 1.53
CA PHE A 96 -4.87 -6.54 2.57
C PHE A 96 -4.22 -5.26 3.08
N PRO A 97 -3.80 -4.29 2.23
CA PRO A 97 -3.23 -3.04 2.72
C PRO A 97 -4.19 -2.23 3.59
N SER A 98 -5.49 -2.24 3.29
CA SER A 98 -6.49 -1.54 4.11
C SER A 98 -6.65 -2.18 5.49
N LEU A 99 -6.72 -3.51 5.54
CA LEU A 99 -6.76 -4.25 6.81
C LEU A 99 -5.46 -4.06 7.62
N LEU A 100 -4.31 -4.01 6.95
CA LEU A 100 -3.03 -3.75 7.61
C LEU A 100 -2.99 -2.34 8.20
N ALA A 101 -3.44 -1.33 7.46
CA ALA A 101 -3.48 0.06 7.94
C ALA A 101 -4.34 0.18 9.20
N GLU A 102 -5.56 -0.35 9.15
CA GLU A 102 -6.50 -0.34 10.29
C GLU A 102 -5.92 -1.07 11.51
N ALA A 103 -5.26 -2.22 11.32
CA ALA A 103 -4.60 -2.92 12.41
C ALA A 103 -3.47 -2.08 13.03
N LEU A 104 -2.66 -1.44 12.19
CA LEU A 104 -1.54 -0.62 12.65
C LEU A 104 -2.00 0.64 13.38
N ASP A 105 -3.08 1.28 12.93
CA ASP A 105 -3.65 2.45 13.59
C ASP A 105 -4.18 2.15 15.00
N VAL A 106 -4.65 0.93 15.26
CA VAL A 106 -5.11 0.50 16.60
C VAL A 106 -3.95 0.15 17.53
N ILE A 107 -2.92 -0.54 17.02
CA ILE A 107 -1.82 -1.04 17.88
C ILE A 107 -0.75 0.02 18.14
N ASP A 108 -0.58 1.01 17.27
CA ASP A 108 0.47 2.04 17.38
C ASP A 108 0.32 2.90 18.65
N PRO A 109 -0.89 3.40 19.03
CA PRO A 109 -1.10 4.07 20.32
C PRO A 109 -0.82 3.17 21.53
N CYS A 110 -0.93 1.85 21.36
CA CYS A 110 -0.66 0.86 22.39
C CYS A 110 0.82 0.46 22.48
N GLY A 111 1.70 1.09 21.70
CA GLY A 111 3.13 0.74 21.64
C GLY A 111 3.36 -0.65 21.04
N TYR A 112 2.52 -1.07 20.08
CA TYR A 112 2.56 -2.39 19.44
C TYR A 112 2.26 -3.57 20.39
N ASP A 113 1.74 -3.31 21.58
CA ASP A 113 1.24 -4.34 22.50
C ASP A 113 -0.16 -4.78 22.09
N THR A 114 -0.23 -5.95 21.46
CA THR A 114 -1.49 -6.51 20.93
C THR A 114 -2.49 -6.92 22.00
N ARG A 115 -2.09 -7.07 23.28
CA ARG A 115 -3.02 -7.40 24.38
C ARG A 115 -3.74 -6.16 24.90
N LYS A 116 -3.12 -4.99 24.78
CA LYS A 116 -3.75 -3.71 25.14
C LYS A 116 -4.72 -3.22 24.08
N ALA A 117 -4.49 -3.63 22.84
CA ALA A 117 -5.26 -3.26 21.66
C ALA A 117 -6.48 -4.16 21.38
N SER A 118 -6.67 -5.25 22.13
CA SER A 118 -7.69 -6.28 21.88
C SER A 118 -8.98 -6.10 22.66
#